data_AF-A0A961WL79-F1
#
_entry.id   AF-A0A961WL79-F1
#
_cell.length_a   1.000
_cell.length_b   1.000
_cell.length_c   1.000
_cell.angle_alpha   90.00
_cell.angle_beta   90.00
_cell.angle_gamma   90.00
#
_symmetry.space_group_name_H-M   'P 1'
#
loop_
_entity.id
_entity.type
_entity.pdbx_description
1 polymer ?
#
loop_
_entity_poly.entity_id
_entity_poly.type
_entity_poly.pdbx_seq_one_letter_code
_entity_poly.pdbx_strand_id
1 'polypeptide(L)'
;LGHRGCRLAITYPEILDMQMRALFAGAHAAVKRMNTALPLEIMVPFVSSAHEVLWVKDHVMRIASPELETADGALSMSFGTMIELPRAALRAGEIAHAVDFFSFGTNDLTQTTYGISRDDSPAFLAAYQRKGLYEHDPFVTVDQRGVGELIRIAIERGRGANPDLKIGICGEHAGEPKSIEFFASLGIDYVSCSPYQVPVARLALAQAQS
;
A
#
# COMPACT_ATOMS: atom_id res chain seq x y z
N LEU A 1 -16.62 1.95 -3.41
CA LEU A 1 -16.22 3.38 -3.64
C LEU A 1 -17.04 4.35 -2.76
N GLY A 2 -17.09 4.15 -1.43
CA GLY A 2 -17.97 4.90 -0.53
C GLY A 2 -17.21 5.70 0.53
N HIS A 3 -17.85 5.86 1.69
CA HIS A 3 -17.29 6.50 2.88
C HIS A 3 -16.43 5.49 3.67
N ARG A 4 -15.15 5.39 3.31
CA ARG A 4 -14.17 4.47 3.92
C ARG A 4 -12.75 5.03 3.83
N GLY A 5 -11.80 4.34 4.45
CA GLY A 5 -10.38 4.70 4.42
C GLY A 5 -10.12 6.10 4.99
N CYS A 6 -9.22 6.87 4.37
CA CYS A 6 -8.89 8.23 4.83
C CYS A 6 -10.13 9.14 4.95
N ARG A 7 -11.16 8.93 4.11
CA ARG A 7 -12.39 9.74 4.16
C ARG A 7 -13.14 9.56 5.46
N LEU A 8 -13.16 8.33 6.00
CA LEU A 8 -13.79 8.05 7.28
C LEU A 8 -12.97 8.66 8.43
N ALA A 9 -11.64 8.52 8.37
CA ALA A 9 -10.74 9.12 9.36
C ALA A 9 -10.80 10.65 9.37
N ILE A 10 -11.01 11.29 8.22
CA ILE A 10 -11.18 12.75 8.11
C ILE A 10 -12.50 13.21 8.71
N THR A 11 -13.60 12.50 8.47
CA THR A 11 -14.92 12.89 8.99
C THR A 11 -15.14 12.50 10.45
N TYR A 12 -14.48 11.45 10.92
CA TYR A 12 -14.54 10.95 12.30
C TYR A 12 -13.13 10.75 12.86
N PRO A 13 -12.40 11.85 13.16
CA PRO A 13 -11.00 11.80 13.59
C PRO A 13 -10.76 11.02 14.89
N GLU A 14 -11.79 10.85 15.72
CA GLU A 14 -11.75 10.06 16.94
C GLU A 14 -11.42 8.58 16.70
N ILE A 15 -11.74 8.05 15.50
CA ILE A 15 -11.36 6.69 15.10
C ILE A 15 -9.84 6.61 14.93
N LEU A 16 -9.26 7.59 14.24
CA LEU A 16 -7.82 7.69 14.06
C LEU A 16 -7.12 7.92 15.40
N ASP A 17 -7.65 8.79 16.26
CA ASP A 17 -7.13 9.01 17.62
C ASP A 17 -7.04 7.70 18.41
N MET A 18 -8.11 6.90 18.39
CA MET A 18 -8.19 5.64 19.09
C MET A 18 -7.19 4.62 18.53
N GLN A 19 -7.09 4.48 17.20
CA GLN A 19 -6.12 3.59 16.57
C GLN A 19 -4.68 3.95 16.91
N MET A 20 -4.35 5.25 16.86
CA MET A 20 -3.00 5.76 17.15
C MET A 20 -2.61 5.53 18.62
N ARG A 21 -3.50 5.83 19.56
CA ARG A 21 -3.26 5.58 20.99
C ARG A 21 -3.08 4.10 21.29
N ALA A 22 -3.89 3.24 20.68
CA ALA A 22 -3.76 1.79 20.83
C ALA A 22 -2.43 1.27 20.26
N LEU A 23 -2.02 1.79 19.09
CA LEU A 23 -0.75 1.44 18.46
C LEU A 23 0.43 1.78 19.36
N PHE A 24 0.52 3.02 19.85
CA PHE A 24 1.64 3.45 20.70
C PHE A 24 1.65 2.73 22.05
N ALA A 25 0.49 2.54 22.69
CA ALA A 25 0.40 1.75 23.93
C ALA A 25 0.94 0.32 23.73
N GLY A 26 0.58 -0.32 22.62
CA GLY A 26 1.11 -1.63 22.24
C GLY A 26 2.61 -1.60 21.95
N ALA A 27 3.08 -0.59 21.24
CA ALA A 27 4.49 -0.42 20.88
C ALA A 27 5.38 -0.25 22.13
N HIS A 28 4.99 0.62 23.07
CA HIS A 28 5.70 0.78 24.33
C HIS A 28 5.74 -0.51 25.17
N ALA A 29 4.62 -1.24 25.24
CA ALA A 29 4.57 -2.51 25.93
C ALA A 29 5.49 -3.55 25.26
N ALA A 30 5.54 -3.58 23.93
CA ALA A 30 6.37 -4.48 23.16
C ALA A 30 7.87 -4.16 23.34
N VAL A 31 8.26 -2.89 23.26
CA VAL A 31 9.63 -2.43 23.53
C VAL A 31 10.07 -2.84 24.93
N LYS A 32 9.25 -2.58 25.95
CA LYS A 32 9.56 -2.96 27.33
C LYS A 32 9.75 -4.47 27.51
N ARG A 33 8.97 -5.28 26.80
CA ARG A 33 9.05 -6.75 26.87
C ARG A 33 10.24 -7.32 26.11
N MET A 34 10.54 -6.78 24.94
CA MET A 34 11.57 -7.31 24.03
C MET A 34 12.95 -6.71 24.29
N ASN A 35 13.00 -5.55 24.95
CA ASN A 35 14.21 -4.76 25.16
C ASN A 35 14.95 -4.44 23.84
N THR A 36 14.18 -4.16 22.79
CA THR A 36 14.69 -3.86 21.44
C THR A 36 13.90 -2.69 20.87
N ALA A 37 14.59 -1.83 20.12
CA ALA A 37 13.94 -0.76 19.38
C ALA A 37 12.92 -1.32 18.38
N LEU A 38 11.78 -0.63 18.23
CA LEU A 38 10.68 -1.08 17.37
C LEU A 38 10.35 0.00 16.33
N PRO A 39 10.59 -0.25 15.04
CA PRO A 39 10.11 0.62 13.98
C PRO A 39 8.61 0.40 13.76
N LEU A 40 7.87 1.50 13.65
CA LEU A 40 6.46 1.54 13.29
C LEU A 40 6.31 2.10 11.88
N GLU A 41 5.45 1.48 11.08
CA GLU A 41 5.05 2.01 9.78
C GLU A 41 3.55 2.28 9.83
N ILE A 42 3.15 3.53 9.60
CA ILE A 42 1.74 3.95 9.63
C ILE A 42 1.33 4.30 8.21
N MET A 43 0.29 3.64 7.72
CA MET A 43 -0.12 3.74 6.33
C MET A 43 -1.56 4.23 6.21
N VAL A 44 -1.76 5.28 5.41
CA VAL A 44 -3.09 5.82 5.12
C VAL A 44 -3.74 5.08 3.95
N PRO A 45 -4.96 4.52 4.12
CA PRO A 45 -5.68 3.88 3.02
C PRO A 45 -6.51 4.87 2.20
N PHE A 46 -6.76 4.50 0.95
CA PHE A 46 -7.80 5.03 0.07
C PHE A 46 -7.66 6.51 -0.30
N VAL A 47 -6.42 6.99 -0.32
CA VAL A 47 -6.10 8.37 -0.65
C VAL A 47 -6.22 8.61 -2.14
N SER A 48 -6.62 9.82 -2.51
CA SER A 48 -6.70 10.26 -3.90
C SER A 48 -5.87 11.51 -4.18
N SER A 49 -5.43 12.22 -3.13
CA SER A 49 -4.71 13.48 -3.21
C SER A 49 -3.69 13.65 -2.08
N ALA A 50 -2.68 14.50 -2.31
CA ALA A 50 -1.71 14.87 -1.29
C ALA A 50 -2.34 15.59 -0.09
N HIS A 51 -3.43 16.35 -0.31
CA HIS A 51 -4.12 17.07 0.77
C HIS A 51 -4.77 16.10 1.78
N GLU A 52 -5.37 15.00 1.31
CA GLU A 52 -5.90 13.97 2.21
C GLU A 52 -4.78 13.33 3.05
N VAL A 53 -3.63 13.07 2.43
CA VAL A 53 -2.45 12.51 3.11
C VAL A 53 -1.89 13.47 4.15
N LEU A 54 -1.71 14.75 3.79
CA LEU A 54 -1.19 15.77 4.69
C LEU A 54 -2.11 15.98 5.90
N TRP A 55 -3.42 16.06 5.68
CA TRP A 55 -4.37 16.19 6.78
C TRP A 55 -4.25 15.02 7.78
N VAL A 56 -4.19 13.79 7.27
CA VAL A 56 -4.04 12.60 8.13
C VAL A 56 -2.67 12.59 8.81
N LYS A 57 -1.60 12.97 8.10
CA LYS A 57 -0.24 13.05 8.64
C LYS A 57 -0.18 14.03 9.81
N ASP A 58 -0.68 15.25 9.64
CA ASP A 58 -0.67 16.28 10.68
C ASP A 58 -1.42 15.80 11.93
N HIS A 59 -2.57 15.14 11.74
CA HIS A 59 -3.35 14.58 12.83
C HIS A 59 -2.63 13.44 13.55
N VAL A 60 -1.99 12.53 12.82
CA VAL A 60 -1.15 11.45 13.36
C VAL A 60 0.03 12.01 14.14
N MET A 61 0.75 12.99 13.58
CA MET A 61 1.94 13.58 14.19
C MET A 61 1.64 14.27 15.52
N ARG A 62 0.47 14.90 15.67
CA ARG A 62 0.03 15.48 16.95
C ARG A 62 -0.02 14.46 18.09
N ILE A 63 -0.33 13.21 17.78
CA ILE A 63 -0.42 12.11 18.76
C ILE A 63 0.93 11.41 18.88
N ALA A 64 1.61 11.20 17.76
CA ALA A 64 2.87 10.45 17.71
C ALA A 64 4.05 11.18 18.36
N SER A 65 4.15 12.51 18.19
CA SER A 65 5.31 13.28 18.66
C SER A 65 5.63 13.07 20.15
N PRO A 66 4.68 13.25 21.10
CA PRO A 66 4.97 13.04 22.53
C PRO A 66 5.30 11.58 22.88
N GLU A 67 4.71 10.61 22.19
CA GLU A 67 4.96 9.17 22.41
C GLU A 67 6.38 8.79 21.96
N LEU A 68 6.80 9.31 20.79
CA LEU A 68 8.14 9.11 20.25
C LEU A 68 9.22 9.80 21.11
N GLU A 69 8.96 11.01 21.59
CA GLU A 69 9.84 11.72 22.53
C GLU A 69 10.02 10.93 23.83
N THR A 70 8.92 10.42 24.39
CA THR A 70 8.94 9.61 25.62
C THR A 70 9.67 8.27 25.43
N ALA A 71 9.71 7.74 24.20
CA ALA A 71 10.40 6.50 23.89
C ALA A 71 11.94 6.62 23.85
N ASP A 72 12.48 7.84 23.80
CA ASP A 72 13.93 8.12 23.77
C ASP A 72 14.69 7.25 22.74
N GLY A 73 14.19 7.21 21.51
CA GLY A 73 14.78 6.44 20.41
C GLY A 73 14.45 4.94 20.40
N ALA A 74 13.76 4.41 21.40
CA ALA A 74 13.29 3.02 21.40
C ALA A 74 12.10 2.78 20.44
N LEU A 75 11.42 3.85 20.02
CA LEU A 75 10.43 3.83 18.94
C LEU A 75 10.85 4.77 17.83
N SER A 76 10.70 4.33 16.59
CA SER A 76 10.80 5.16 15.39
C SER A 76 9.57 4.98 14.53
N MET A 77 9.18 5.99 13.77
CA MET A 77 7.99 5.93 12.93
C MET A 77 8.30 6.37 11.51
N SER A 78 7.82 5.61 10.52
CA SER A 78 7.66 6.04 9.14
C SER A 78 6.18 6.19 8.82
N PHE A 79 5.86 7.14 7.95
CA PHE A 79 4.50 7.45 7.52
C PHE A 79 4.36 7.30 6.03
N GLY A 80 3.42 6.47 5.59
CA GLY A 80 3.22 6.10 4.20
C GLY A 80 1.75 6.13 3.79
N THR A 81 1.52 5.73 2.55
CA THR A 81 0.15 5.63 2.03
C THR A 81 -0.01 4.48 1.07
N MET A 82 -1.23 3.94 1.00
CA MET A 82 -1.59 3.06 -0.09
C MET A 82 -1.77 3.85 -1.39
N ILE A 83 -1.23 3.31 -2.48
CA ILE A 83 -1.53 3.74 -3.85
C ILE A 83 -2.49 2.71 -4.44
N GLU A 84 -3.78 2.95 -4.25
CA GLU A 84 -4.86 2.02 -4.61
C GLU A 84 -6.00 2.68 -5.39
N LEU A 85 -5.84 3.96 -5.76
CA LEU A 85 -6.74 4.70 -6.64
C LEU A 85 -5.96 5.25 -7.85
N PRO A 86 -6.54 5.23 -9.08
CA PRO A 86 -5.87 5.73 -10.27
C PRO A 86 -5.44 7.19 -10.13
N ARG A 87 -6.24 8.02 -9.46
CA ARG A 87 -5.86 9.42 -9.19
C ARG A 87 -4.60 9.53 -8.32
N ALA A 88 -4.44 8.66 -7.31
CA ALA A 88 -3.25 8.65 -6.48
C ALA A 88 -2.01 8.26 -7.29
N ALA A 89 -2.13 7.25 -8.17
CA ALA A 89 -1.05 6.89 -9.09
C ALA A 89 -0.67 8.04 -10.03
N LEU A 90 -1.67 8.69 -10.63
CA LEU A 90 -1.47 9.85 -11.51
C LEU A 90 -0.90 11.07 -10.77
N ARG A 91 -1.15 11.24 -9.47
CA ARG A 91 -0.63 12.36 -8.66
C ARG A 91 0.45 11.92 -7.67
N ALA A 92 1.10 10.79 -7.92
CA ALA A 92 2.03 10.18 -6.98
C ALA A 92 3.19 11.10 -6.58
N GLY A 93 3.69 11.93 -7.49
CA GLY A 93 4.77 12.89 -7.17
C GLY A 93 4.36 13.91 -6.09
N GLU A 94 3.13 14.41 -6.13
CA GLU A 94 2.64 15.34 -5.09
C GLU A 94 2.51 14.65 -3.74
N ILE A 95 2.07 13.39 -3.76
CA ILE A 95 1.88 12.57 -2.57
C ILE A 95 3.24 12.22 -1.95
N ALA A 96 4.24 11.87 -2.78
CA ALA A 96 5.55 11.42 -2.35
C ALA A 96 6.33 12.44 -1.52
N HIS A 97 6.09 13.74 -1.71
CA HIS A 97 6.67 14.79 -0.86
C HIS A 97 6.22 14.71 0.61
N ALA A 98 5.08 14.07 0.88
CA ALA A 98 4.50 13.99 2.22
C ALA A 98 4.76 12.64 2.92
N VAL A 99 5.35 11.66 2.26
CA VAL A 99 5.43 10.28 2.79
C VAL A 99 6.80 9.63 2.61
N ASP A 100 7.08 8.66 3.47
CA ASP A 100 8.31 7.87 3.49
C ASP A 100 8.20 6.60 2.64
N PHE A 101 6.96 6.12 2.40
CA PHE A 101 6.73 4.93 1.58
C PHE A 101 5.37 4.90 0.87
N PHE A 102 5.34 4.14 -0.23
CA PHE A 102 4.12 3.68 -0.91
C PHE A 102 3.93 2.19 -0.74
N SER A 103 2.68 1.77 -0.60
CA SER A 103 2.27 0.38 -0.78
C SER A 103 1.17 0.30 -1.83
N PHE A 104 1.36 -0.45 -2.91
CA PHE A 104 0.30 -0.61 -3.91
C PHE A 104 -0.77 -1.60 -3.41
N GLY A 105 -1.97 -1.08 -3.16
CA GLY A 105 -3.18 -1.87 -2.94
C GLY A 105 -3.75 -2.30 -4.28
N THR A 106 -3.12 -3.29 -4.90
CA THR A 106 -3.40 -3.69 -6.29
C THR A 106 -4.82 -4.20 -6.51
N ASN A 107 -5.49 -4.74 -5.48
CA ASN A 107 -6.88 -5.18 -5.59
C ASN A 107 -7.84 -4.00 -5.87
N ASP A 108 -7.78 -2.95 -5.04
CA ASP A 108 -8.61 -1.75 -5.22
C ASP A 108 -8.17 -0.96 -6.47
N LEU A 109 -6.86 -0.96 -6.78
CA LEU A 109 -6.35 -0.36 -8.02
C LEU A 109 -6.88 -1.07 -9.27
N THR A 110 -6.86 -2.40 -9.31
CA THR A 110 -7.46 -3.19 -10.40
C THR A 110 -8.94 -2.90 -10.54
N GLN A 111 -9.69 -2.97 -9.43
CA GLN A 111 -11.13 -2.72 -9.41
C GLN A 111 -11.50 -1.35 -10.00
N THR A 112 -10.75 -0.32 -9.63
CA THR A 112 -11.02 1.06 -10.07
C THR A 112 -10.46 1.38 -11.45
N THR A 113 -9.42 0.67 -11.90
CA THR A 113 -8.88 0.80 -13.27
C THR A 113 -9.79 0.13 -14.29
N TYR A 114 -10.29 -1.07 -13.98
CA TYR A 114 -11.21 -1.80 -14.84
C TYR A 114 -12.66 -1.33 -14.71
N GLY A 115 -13.02 -0.68 -13.60
CA GLY A 115 -14.41 -0.34 -13.30
C GLY A 115 -15.25 -1.58 -12.96
N ILE A 116 -14.65 -2.60 -12.37
CA ILE A 116 -15.31 -3.88 -12.04
C ILE A 116 -15.24 -4.13 -10.54
N SER A 117 -16.36 -4.51 -9.94
CA SER A 117 -16.40 -4.96 -8.55
C SER A 117 -15.80 -6.36 -8.46
N ARG A 118 -14.88 -6.57 -7.52
CA ARG A 118 -14.28 -7.89 -7.28
C ARG A 118 -15.31 -8.94 -6.87
N ASP A 119 -16.27 -8.55 -6.03
CA ASP A 119 -17.27 -9.48 -5.49
C ASP A 119 -18.31 -9.88 -6.55
N ASP A 120 -18.53 -9.00 -7.54
CA ASP A 120 -19.50 -9.23 -8.63
C ASP A 120 -18.86 -9.78 -9.91
N SER A 121 -17.53 -9.72 -10.03
CA SER A 121 -16.80 -10.15 -11.23
C SER A 121 -16.97 -11.64 -11.59
N PRO A 122 -17.14 -12.59 -10.63
CA PRO A 122 -17.35 -14.00 -10.96
C PRO A 122 -18.56 -14.24 -11.86
N ALA A 123 -19.56 -13.34 -11.84
CA ALA A 123 -20.76 -13.45 -12.66
C ALA A 123 -20.48 -13.37 -14.18
N PHE A 124 -19.37 -12.74 -14.61
CA PHE A 124 -19.07 -12.55 -16.02
C PHE A 124 -17.64 -12.93 -16.44
N LEU A 125 -16.67 -13.01 -15.51
CA LEU A 125 -15.26 -13.25 -15.85
C LEU A 125 -15.05 -14.53 -16.67
N ALA A 126 -15.72 -15.62 -16.31
CA ALA A 126 -15.62 -16.87 -17.05
C ALA A 126 -16.10 -16.73 -18.51
N ALA A 127 -17.11 -15.90 -18.78
CA ALA A 127 -17.57 -15.62 -20.13
C ALA A 127 -16.57 -14.76 -20.91
N TYR A 128 -15.94 -13.78 -20.24
CA TYR A 128 -14.89 -12.94 -20.85
C TYR A 128 -13.67 -13.77 -21.24
N GLN A 129 -13.22 -14.68 -20.37
CA GLN A 129 -12.11 -15.59 -20.64
C GLN A 129 -12.43 -16.55 -21.79
N ARG A 130 -13.63 -17.17 -21.80
CA ARG A 130 -14.05 -18.05 -22.91
C ARG A 130 -14.12 -17.32 -24.26
N LYS A 131 -14.40 -16.02 -24.26
CA LYS A 131 -14.42 -15.18 -25.46
C LYS A 131 -13.05 -14.60 -25.82
N GLY A 132 -12.01 -14.89 -25.04
CA GLY A 132 -10.66 -14.33 -25.23
C GLY A 132 -10.57 -12.81 -25.00
N LEU A 133 -11.54 -12.22 -24.29
CA LEU A 133 -11.54 -10.79 -23.97
C LEU A 133 -10.52 -10.48 -22.87
N TYR A 134 -10.40 -11.37 -21.89
CA TYR A 134 -9.36 -11.36 -20.87
C TYR A 134 -8.55 -12.64 -20.95
N GLU A 135 -7.23 -12.51 -20.96
CA GLU A 135 -6.31 -13.65 -20.95
C GLU A 135 -6.31 -14.35 -19.59
N HIS A 136 -6.35 -13.56 -18.51
CA HIS A 136 -6.33 -14.03 -17.13
C HIS A 136 -7.35 -13.25 -16.30
N ASP A 137 -7.68 -13.75 -15.10
CA ASP A 137 -8.44 -12.98 -14.13
C ASP A 137 -7.55 -11.83 -13.61
N PRO A 138 -7.93 -10.54 -13.83
CA PRO A 138 -7.10 -9.41 -13.45
C PRO A 138 -6.97 -9.20 -11.94
N PHE A 139 -7.75 -9.93 -11.12
CA PHE A 139 -7.60 -9.95 -9.66
C PHE A 139 -6.65 -11.05 -9.15
N VAL A 140 -6.22 -11.96 -10.03
CA VAL A 140 -5.25 -13.03 -9.71
C VAL A 140 -3.89 -12.70 -10.28
N THR A 141 -3.84 -12.32 -11.56
CA THR A 141 -2.61 -11.92 -12.26
C THR A 141 -2.73 -10.46 -12.65
N VAL A 142 -1.75 -9.64 -12.27
CA VAL A 142 -1.80 -8.21 -12.52
C VAL A 142 -1.84 -7.92 -14.03
N ASP A 143 -2.77 -7.06 -14.42
CA ASP A 143 -2.77 -6.49 -15.77
C ASP A 143 -1.58 -5.54 -15.92
N GLN A 144 -0.54 -5.98 -16.61
CA GLN A 144 0.70 -5.22 -16.78
C GLN A 144 0.52 -3.99 -17.69
N ARG A 145 -0.51 -3.98 -18.55
CA ARG A 145 -0.70 -2.94 -19.58
C ARG A 145 -1.59 -1.80 -19.12
N GLY A 146 -2.58 -2.04 -18.28
CA GLY A 146 -3.41 -0.99 -17.67
C GLY A 146 -2.99 -0.72 -16.23
N VAL A 147 -3.25 -1.66 -15.31
CA VAL A 147 -2.92 -1.50 -13.88
C VAL A 147 -1.41 -1.29 -13.68
N GLY A 148 -0.60 -2.08 -14.37
CA GLY A 148 0.85 -1.97 -14.36
C GLY A 148 1.39 -0.66 -14.93
N GLU A 149 0.68 -0.01 -15.84
CA GLU A 149 1.03 1.33 -16.32
C GLU A 149 0.82 2.38 -15.22
N LEU A 150 -0.28 2.30 -14.47
CA LEU A 150 -0.49 3.17 -13.31
C LEU A 150 0.57 2.96 -12.23
N ILE A 151 0.97 1.71 -11.97
CA ILE A 151 2.06 1.40 -11.03
C ILE A 151 3.37 2.04 -11.51
N ARG A 152 3.72 1.88 -12.79
CA ARG A 152 4.93 2.47 -13.38
C ARG A 152 4.95 4.00 -13.25
N ILE A 153 3.84 4.65 -13.61
CA ILE A 153 3.67 6.12 -13.49
C ILE A 153 3.86 6.55 -12.03
N ALA A 154 3.28 5.81 -11.08
CA ALA A 154 3.36 6.13 -9.68
C ALA A 154 4.77 5.98 -9.11
N ILE A 155 5.49 4.92 -9.51
CA ILE A 155 6.90 4.70 -9.14
C ILE A 155 7.78 5.81 -9.69
N GLU A 156 7.67 6.10 -10.99
CA GLU A 156 8.47 7.14 -11.66
C GLU A 156 8.25 8.50 -11.01
N ARG A 157 6.99 8.93 -10.86
CA ARG A 157 6.66 10.23 -10.27
C ARG A 157 6.99 10.28 -8.78
N GLY A 158 6.77 9.18 -8.06
CA GLY A 158 7.06 9.08 -6.63
C GLY A 158 8.55 9.24 -6.35
N ARG A 159 9.38 8.42 -7.00
CA ARG A 159 10.85 8.50 -6.85
C ARG A 159 11.44 9.78 -7.44
N GLY A 160 10.82 10.33 -8.49
CA GLY A 160 11.21 11.64 -9.03
C GLY A 160 11.00 12.79 -8.04
N ALA A 161 10.02 12.68 -7.14
CA ALA A 161 9.74 13.68 -6.11
C ALA A 161 10.43 13.40 -4.77
N ASN A 162 10.63 12.13 -4.42
CA ASN A 162 11.32 11.66 -3.23
C ASN A 162 12.22 10.46 -3.59
N PRO A 163 13.53 10.67 -3.82
CA PRO A 163 14.46 9.59 -4.20
C PRO A 163 14.60 8.47 -3.17
N ASP A 164 14.36 8.76 -1.89
CA ASP A 164 14.46 7.80 -0.78
C ASP A 164 13.13 7.05 -0.51
N LEU A 165 12.11 7.30 -1.34
CA LEU A 165 10.79 6.70 -1.20
C LEU A 165 10.86 5.18 -1.33
N LYS A 166 10.52 4.48 -0.24
CA LYS A 166 10.34 3.03 -0.25
C LYS A 166 9.03 2.67 -0.95
N ILE A 167 9.04 1.65 -1.78
CA ILE A 167 7.88 1.24 -2.56
C ILE A 167 7.70 -0.26 -2.41
N GLY A 168 6.54 -0.67 -1.94
CA GLY A 168 6.16 -2.08 -1.96
C GLY A 168 4.77 -2.32 -2.52
N ILE A 169 4.40 -3.59 -2.54
CA ILE A 169 3.11 -4.05 -3.06
C ILE A 169 2.49 -4.99 -2.05
N CYS A 170 1.19 -4.80 -1.79
CA CYS A 170 0.41 -5.69 -0.96
C CYS A 170 -0.77 -6.29 -1.73
N GLY A 171 -1.30 -7.38 -1.18
CA GLY A 171 -2.49 -8.05 -1.71
C GLY A 171 -2.16 -9.34 -2.45
N GLU A 172 -3.10 -9.81 -3.26
CA GLU A 172 -3.05 -11.18 -3.79
C GLU A 172 -2.03 -11.33 -4.91
N HIS A 173 -1.87 -10.30 -5.73
CA HIS A 173 -0.84 -10.24 -6.77
C HIS A 173 0.58 -10.36 -6.19
N ALA A 174 0.80 -9.98 -4.93
CA ALA A 174 2.09 -10.11 -4.26
C ALA A 174 2.48 -11.57 -3.93
N GLY A 175 1.58 -12.53 -4.16
CA GLY A 175 1.82 -13.96 -4.03
C GLY A 175 1.72 -14.75 -5.34
N GLU A 176 1.55 -14.09 -6.48
CA GLU A 176 1.42 -14.72 -7.80
C GLU A 176 2.73 -14.54 -8.60
N PRO A 177 3.39 -15.63 -9.06
CA PRO A 177 4.74 -15.56 -9.63
C PRO A 177 4.91 -14.59 -10.81
N LYS A 178 3.99 -14.55 -11.78
CA LYS A 178 4.12 -13.66 -12.95
C LYS A 178 4.00 -12.20 -12.55
N SER A 179 3.11 -11.91 -11.61
CA SER A 179 2.92 -10.57 -11.06
C SER A 179 4.16 -10.13 -10.28
N ILE A 180 4.75 -11.02 -9.47
CA ILE A 180 5.99 -10.76 -8.73
C ILE A 180 7.15 -10.46 -9.68
N GLU A 181 7.32 -11.24 -10.73
CA GLU A 181 8.35 -11.01 -11.76
C GLU A 181 8.18 -9.61 -12.38
N PHE A 182 6.95 -9.27 -12.78
CA PHE A 182 6.64 -7.93 -13.28
C PHE A 182 6.99 -6.84 -12.25
N PHE A 183 6.57 -6.99 -11.01
CA PHE A 183 6.83 -5.99 -9.97
C PHE A 183 8.32 -5.84 -9.67
N ALA A 184 9.07 -6.94 -9.62
CA ALA A 184 10.52 -6.92 -9.46
C ALA A 184 11.19 -6.13 -10.60
N SER A 185 10.71 -6.27 -11.84
CA SER A 185 11.21 -5.50 -12.99
C SER A 185 10.98 -3.98 -12.87
N LEU A 186 10.04 -3.54 -12.03
CA LEU A 186 9.79 -2.12 -11.75
C LEU A 186 10.66 -1.56 -10.62
N GLY A 187 11.52 -2.40 -10.03
CA GLY A 187 12.46 -2.00 -8.97
C GLY A 187 11.78 -1.67 -7.64
N ILE A 188 10.73 -2.39 -7.27
CA ILE A 188 10.12 -2.28 -5.93
C ILE A 188 11.06 -2.80 -4.83
N ASP A 189 10.86 -2.32 -3.61
CA ASP A 189 11.68 -2.64 -2.44
C ASP A 189 11.17 -3.90 -1.70
N TYR A 190 9.86 -4.17 -1.71
CA TYR A 190 9.29 -5.34 -1.07
C TYR A 190 7.93 -5.79 -1.65
N VAL A 191 7.59 -7.06 -1.41
CA VAL A 191 6.25 -7.62 -1.60
C VAL A 191 5.69 -8.09 -0.26
N SER A 192 4.38 -7.92 -0.06
CA SER A 192 3.67 -8.32 1.15
C SER A 192 2.47 -9.19 0.79
N CYS A 193 2.55 -10.47 1.13
CA CYS A 193 1.55 -11.49 0.82
C CYS A 193 1.10 -12.24 2.07
N SER A 194 0.07 -13.08 1.93
CA SER A 194 -0.38 -13.95 3.02
C SER A 194 0.74 -14.90 3.50
N PRO A 195 0.73 -15.33 4.77
CA PRO A 195 1.83 -16.14 5.34
C PRO A 195 2.18 -17.41 4.54
N TYR A 196 1.18 -18.10 3.99
CA TYR A 196 1.40 -19.32 3.21
C TYR A 196 1.95 -19.06 1.80
N GLN A 197 1.82 -17.83 1.28
CA GLN A 197 2.40 -17.42 0.01
C GLN A 197 3.85 -16.95 0.13
N VAL A 198 4.35 -16.69 1.35
CA VAL A 198 5.72 -16.20 1.56
C VAL A 198 6.79 -17.09 0.90
N PRO A 199 6.76 -18.44 1.01
CA PRO A 199 7.73 -19.29 0.33
C PRO A 199 7.69 -19.16 -1.20
N VAL A 200 6.48 -19.06 -1.77
CA VAL A 200 6.28 -18.89 -3.21
C VAL A 200 6.81 -17.53 -3.67
N ALA A 201 6.50 -16.47 -2.93
CA ALA A 201 6.95 -15.13 -3.24
C ALA A 201 8.48 -15.01 -3.19
N ARG A 202 9.13 -15.64 -2.19
CA ARG A 202 10.59 -15.70 -2.10
C ARG A 202 11.22 -16.43 -3.29
N LEU A 203 10.65 -17.56 -3.71
CA LEU A 203 11.13 -18.30 -4.86
C LEU A 203 10.99 -17.48 -6.16
N ALA A 204 9.82 -16.89 -6.37
CA ALA A 204 9.54 -16.08 -7.55
C ALA A 204 10.46 -14.86 -7.63
N LEU A 205 10.70 -14.15 -6.51
CA LEU A 205 11.65 -13.04 -6.46
C LEU A 205 13.08 -13.48 -6.78
N ALA A 206 13.52 -14.64 -6.27
CA ALA A 206 14.85 -15.17 -6.57
C ALA A 206 15.03 -15.52 -8.04
N GLN A 207 13.97 -16.04 -8.69
CA GLN A 207 13.95 -16.34 -10.13
C GLN A 207 13.88 -15.07 -10.99
N ALA A 208 13.24 -14.01 -10.52
CA ALA A 208 13.15 -12.74 -11.24
C ALA A 208 14.48 -11.94 -11.22
N GLN A 209 15.39 -12.26 -10.29
CA GLN A 209 16.71 -11.62 -10.16
C GLN A 209 17.83 -12.35 -10.93
N SER A 210 17.55 -13.51 -11.53
CA SER A 210 18.50 -14.31 -12.31
C SER A 210 18.39 -14.04 -13.80
#